data_AF-A0A1H8U174-F1
#
_entry.id   AF-A0A1H8U174-F1
#
_cell.length_a   1.000
_cell.length_b   1.000
_cell.length_c   1.000
_cell.angle_alpha   90.00
_cell.angle_beta   90.00
_cell.angle_gamma   90.00
#
_symmetry.space_group_name_H-M   'P 1'
#
loop_
_entity.id
_entity.type
_entity.pdbx_description
1 polymer ?
#
loop_
_entity_poly.entity_id
_entity_poly.type
_entity_poly.pdbx_seq_one_letter_code
_entity_poly.pdbx_strand_id
1 'polypeptide(L)'
;MMIEPGTLDTWIYKRQAAISRPRAEMVDTTAEGIPYLKPAAVLLFKAKYRRPKDEIDFERALPRLPVSERLWLKTSLAACHPGHEWLKGLQEPQMTLAQW
;
A
#
# COMPACT_ATOMS: atom_id res chain seq x y z
N MET A 1 -2.11 -6.00 20.86
CA MET A 1 -3.15 -5.74 19.83
C MET A 1 -2.98 -4.28 19.39
N MET A 2 -2.66 -4.00 18.14
CA MET A 2 -2.54 -2.61 17.66
C MET A 2 -3.96 -2.08 17.46
N ILE A 3 -4.41 -1.22 18.38
CA ILE A 3 -5.71 -0.53 18.27
C ILE A 3 -5.56 0.51 17.16
N GLU A 4 -5.79 0.08 15.92
CA GLU A 4 -5.95 0.99 14.79
C GLU A 4 -7.32 1.67 14.92
N PRO A 5 -7.44 2.99 14.69
CA PRO A 5 -8.73 3.62 14.47
C PRO A 5 -9.44 2.92 13.29
N GLY A 6 -10.71 2.59 13.46
CA GLY A 6 -11.50 1.83 12.49
C GLY A 6 -12.60 1.01 13.16
N THR A 7 -13.46 0.41 12.34
CA THR A 7 -14.50 -0.54 12.78
C THR A 7 -14.19 -1.93 12.22
N LEU A 8 -15.07 -2.90 12.45
CA LEU A 8 -15.04 -4.18 11.76
C LEU A 8 -15.21 -4.02 10.24
N ASP A 9 -15.84 -2.93 9.80
CA ASP A 9 -16.17 -2.69 8.39
C ASP A 9 -15.27 -1.65 7.71
N THR A 10 -14.62 -0.78 8.48
CA THR A 10 -13.82 0.33 7.96
C THR A 10 -12.41 0.32 8.53
N TRP A 11 -11.43 0.39 7.63
CA TRP A 11 -10.04 0.65 7.99
C TRP A 11 -9.74 2.15 7.82
N ILE A 12 -9.12 2.77 8.83
CA ILE A 12 -8.68 4.17 8.79
C ILE A 12 -7.16 4.21 8.95
N TYR A 13 -6.48 4.94 8.05
CA TYR A 13 -5.06 5.16 8.18
C TYR A 13 -4.77 6.11 9.35
N LYS A 14 -4.24 5.58 10.46
CA LYS A 14 -4.05 6.36 11.71
C LYS A 14 -3.19 7.63 11.61
N ARG A 15 -2.42 7.82 10.53
CA ARG A 15 -1.61 9.04 10.34
C ARG A 15 -2.29 10.10 9.49
N GLN A 16 -3.37 9.74 8.80
CA GLN A 16 -4.17 10.67 8.00
C GLN A 16 -5.59 10.10 7.85
N ALA A 17 -6.50 10.52 8.73
CA ALA A 17 -7.85 9.96 8.83
C ALA A 17 -8.72 10.16 7.57
N ALA A 18 -8.37 11.13 6.72
CA ALA A 18 -9.00 11.29 5.41
C ALA A 18 -8.78 10.08 4.48
N ILE A 19 -7.76 9.26 4.74
CA ILE A 19 -7.52 8.00 4.03
C ILE A 19 -8.23 6.88 4.80
N SER A 20 -9.37 6.46 4.26
CA SER A 20 -10.17 5.34 4.77
C SER A 20 -10.69 4.48 3.62
N ARG A 21 -10.93 3.20 3.91
CA ARG A 21 -11.45 2.19 2.94
C ARG A 21 -12.26 1.11 3.68
N PRO A 22 -13.13 0.38 2.98
CA PRO A 22 -13.71 -0.85 3.53
C PRO A 22 -12.61 -1.77 4.04
N ARG A 23 -12.79 -2.34 5.24
CA ARG A 23 -11.78 -3.17 5.90
C ARG A 23 -11.41 -4.38 5.03
N ALA A 24 -12.39 -4.98 4.36
CA ALA A 24 -12.19 -6.10 3.44
C ALA A 24 -11.29 -5.77 2.23
N GLU A 25 -11.12 -4.48 1.90
CA GLU A 25 -10.15 -4.07 0.87
C GLU A 25 -8.73 -3.99 1.41
N MET A 26 -8.55 -3.75 2.72
CA MET A 26 -7.26 -3.43 3.34
C MET A 26 -6.68 -4.57 4.17
N VAL A 27 -7.52 -5.46 4.69
CA VAL A 27 -7.14 -6.61 5.50
C VAL A 27 -7.49 -7.87 4.73
N ASP A 28 -6.52 -8.75 4.61
CA ASP A 28 -6.66 -10.07 4.01
C ASP A 28 -6.34 -11.15 5.04
N THR A 29 -6.49 -12.41 4.68
CA THR A 29 -6.37 -13.54 5.61
C THR A 29 -5.47 -14.61 5.03
N THR A 30 -4.60 -15.20 5.84
CA THR A 30 -3.83 -16.39 5.41
C THR A 30 -4.76 -17.59 5.25
N ALA A 31 -4.26 -18.67 4.65
CA ALA A 31 -5.02 -19.93 4.51
C ALA A 31 -5.47 -20.50 5.87
N GLU A 32 -4.72 -20.21 6.94
CA GLU A 32 -5.00 -20.59 8.32
C GLU A 32 -5.93 -19.60 9.05
N GLY A 33 -6.45 -18.59 8.35
CA GLY A 33 -7.38 -17.61 8.92
C GLY A 33 -6.70 -16.52 9.76
N ILE A 34 -5.39 -16.30 9.62
CA ILE A 34 -4.69 -15.23 10.32
C ILE A 34 -4.86 -13.90 9.54
N PRO A 35 -5.48 -12.86 10.11
CA PRO A 35 -5.66 -11.60 9.43
C PRO A 35 -4.34 -10.82 9.33
N TYR A 36 -4.08 -10.23 8.18
CA TYR A 36 -2.94 -9.35 7.93
C TYR A 36 -3.33 -8.13 7.11
N LEU A 37 -2.60 -7.02 7.30
CA LEU A 37 -2.79 -5.82 6.49
C LEU A 37 -2.16 -6.05 5.12
N LYS A 38 -2.91 -5.74 4.05
CA LYS A 38 -2.41 -5.91 2.68
C LYS A 38 -1.14 -5.09 2.43
N PRO A 39 -0.23 -5.58 1.55
CA PRO A 39 1.08 -4.98 1.39
C PRO A 39 1.04 -3.49 1.03
N ALA A 40 0.09 -3.03 0.21
CA ALA A 40 -0.04 -1.61 -0.12
C ALA A 40 -0.23 -0.72 1.12
N ALA A 41 -1.07 -1.12 2.08
CA ALA A 41 -1.26 -0.34 3.30
C ALA A 41 -0.06 -0.41 4.25
N VAL A 42 0.62 -1.56 4.32
CA VAL A 42 1.90 -1.68 5.05
C VAL A 42 2.95 -0.74 4.45
N LEU A 43 3.04 -0.64 3.12
CA LEU A 43 3.95 0.28 2.44
C LEU A 43 3.62 1.74 2.75
N LEU A 44 2.35 2.14 2.76
CA LEU A 44 1.96 3.49 3.19
C LEU A 44 2.41 3.81 4.63
N PHE A 45 2.45 2.82 5.53
CA PHE A 45 3.05 3.00 6.87
C PHE A 45 4.57 3.12 6.84
N LYS A 46 5.25 2.44 5.93
CA LYS A 46 6.71 2.45 5.82
C LYS A 46 7.25 3.71 5.15
N ALA A 47 6.50 4.29 4.22
CA ALA A 47 6.85 5.49 3.46
C ALA A 47 7.23 6.70 4.34
N LYS A 48 6.69 6.82 5.56
CA LYS A 48 7.09 7.87 6.50
C LYS A 48 8.58 7.83 6.87
N TYR A 49 9.17 6.64 6.94
CA TYR A 49 10.53 6.46 7.46
C TYR A 49 11.56 6.00 6.42
N ARG A 50 11.13 5.30 5.36
CA ARG A 50 12.00 4.81 4.27
C ARG A 50 13.34 4.22 4.75
N ARG A 51 13.30 3.35 5.76
CA ARG A 51 14.52 2.68 6.26
C ARG A 51 15.05 1.74 5.17
N PRO A 52 16.32 1.30 5.21
CA PRO A 52 16.85 0.34 4.22
C PRO A 52 15.98 -0.91 4.05
N LYS A 53 15.41 -1.46 5.13
CA LYS A 53 14.47 -2.58 5.06
C LYS A 53 13.12 -2.24 4.42
N ASP A 54 12.68 -0.98 4.54
CA ASP A 54 11.43 -0.51 3.96
C ASP A 54 11.56 -0.38 2.44
N GLU A 55 12.73 0.04 1.94
CA GLU A 55 13.06 0.04 0.51
C GLU A 55 13.02 -1.39 -0.07
N ILE A 56 13.69 -2.33 0.61
CA ILE A 56 13.67 -3.75 0.22
C ILE A 56 12.23 -4.30 0.20
N ASP A 57 11.41 -3.96 1.19
CA ASP A 57 10.01 -4.37 1.23
C ASP A 57 9.21 -3.77 0.07
N PHE A 58 9.43 -2.50 -0.27
CA PHE A 58 8.79 -1.86 -1.43
C PHE A 58 9.17 -2.53 -2.74
N GLU A 59 10.46 -2.72 -3.01
CA GLU A 59 10.97 -3.36 -4.23
C GLU A 59 10.42 -4.79 -4.40
N ARG A 60 10.33 -5.55 -3.31
CA ARG A 60 9.81 -6.94 -3.34
C ARG A 60 8.30 -7.00 -3.52
N ALA A 61 7.57 -6.08 -2.89
CA ALA A 61 6.10 -6.08 -2.94
C ALA A 61 5.57 -5.52 -4.26
N LEU A 62 6.17 -4.45 -4.79
CA LEU A 62 5.70 -3.72 -5.97
C LEU A 62 5.31 -4.60 -7.18
N PRO A 63 6.12 -5.56 -7.65
CA PRO A 63 5.74 -6.40 -8.80
C PRO A 63 4.56 -7.34 -8.52
N ARG A 64 4.26 -7.61 -7.24
CA ARG A 64 3.20 -8.53 -6.79
C ARG A 64 1.89 -7.81 -6.44
N LEU A 65 1.91 -6.49 -6.34
CA LEU A 65 0.71 -5.72 -6.04
C LEU A 65 -0.28 -5.76 -7.22
N PRO A 66 -1.57 -6.00 -6.98
CA PRO A 66 -2.61 -5.75 -7.98
C PRO A 66 -2.59 -4.30 -8.49
N VAL A 67 -3.09 -4.06 -9.70
CA VAL A 67 -3.15 -2.70 -10.30
C VAL A 67 -3.94 -1.73 -9.41
N SER A 68 -5.07 -2.18 -8.86
CA SER A 68 -5.90 -1.38 -7.95
C SER A 68 -5.14 -0.96 -6.69
N GLU A 69 -4.35 -1.87 -6.11
CA GLU A 69 -3.54 -1.59 -4.92
C GLU A 69 -2.36 -0.65 -5.22
N ARG A 70 -1.73 -0.78 -6.38
CA ARG A 70 -0.70 0.17 -6.85
C ARG A 70 -1.27 1.58 -7.02
N LEU A 71 -2.44 1.69 -7.65
CA LEU A 71 -3.11 2.97 -7.85
C LEU A 71 -3.51 3.60 -6.51
N TRP A 72 -4.07 2.81 -5.60
CA TRP A 72 -4.42 3.29 -4.26
C TRP A 72 -3.19 3.76 -3.48
N LEU A 73 -2.09 3.00 -3.51
CA LEU A 73 -0.84 3.35 -2.86
C LEU A 73 -0.27 4.66 -3.44
N LYS A 74 -0.27 4.80 -4.77
CA LYS A 74 0.19 6.01 -5.47
C LYS A 74 -0.58 7.25 -5.01
N THR A 75 -1.91 7.20 -5.03
CA THR A 75 -2.77 8.31 -4.62
C THR A 75 -2.56 8.66 -3.15
N SER A 76 -2.50 7.65 -2.28
CA SER A 76 -2.30 7.83 -0.83
C SER A 76 -0.93 8.41 -0.52
N LEU A 77 0.13 7.96 -1.20
CA LEU A 77 1.48 8.50 -1.07
C LEU A 77 1.56 9.93 -1.55
N ALA A 78 0.95 10.26 -2.69
CA ALA A 78 0.94 11.63 -3.20
C ALA A 78 0.26 12.60 -2.22
N ALA A 79 -0.79 12.15 -1.52
CA ALA A 79 -1.49 12.94 -0.50
C ALA A 79 -0.69 13.08 0.81
N CYS A 80 -0.06 12.01 1.30
CA CYS A 80 0.65 12.04 2.59
C CYS A 80 2.11 12.54 2.48
N HIS A 81 2.75 12.25 1.36
CA HIS A 81 4.18 12.45 1.12
C HIS A 81 4.41 12.95 -0.32
N PRO A 82 4.02 14.21 -0.65
CA PRO A 82 4.28 14.77 -1.97
C PRO A 82 5.77 14.66 -2.35
N GLY A 83 6.04 14.19 -3.57
CA GLY A 83 7.43 14.01 -4.05
C GLY A 83 8.17 12.78 -3.54
N HIS A 84 7.48 11.85 -2.86
CA HIS A 84 8.11 10.62 -2.36
C HIS A 84 8.71 9.76 -3.48
N GLU A 85 9.94 9.26 -3.30
CA GLU A 85 10.69 8.51 -4.32
C GLU A 85 9.95 7.30 -4.88
N TRP A 86 9.24 6.54 -4.04
CA TRP A 86 8.40 5.41 -4.47
C TRP A 86 7.32 5.76 -5.51
N LEU A 87 6.92 7.03 -5.64
CA LEU A 87 5.99 7.46 -6.69
C LEU A 87 6.56 7.22 -8.09
N LYS A 88 7.89 7.21 -8.26
CA LYS A 88 8.56 6.90 -9.53
C LYS A 88 8.34 5.45 -9.95
N GLY A 89 8.42 4.52 -8.99
CA GLY A 89 8.19 3.09 -9.23
C GLY A 89 6.71 2.70 -9.35
N LEU A 90 5.79 3.58 -8.92
CA LEU A 90 4.34 3.38 -9.03
C LEU A 90 3.72 3.97 -10.30
N GLN A 91 4.54 4.47 -11.21
CA GLN A 91 4.09 4.83 -12.56
C GLN A 91 3.66 3.53 -13.27
N GLU A 92 2.61 3.62 -14.08
CA GLU A 92 2.16 2.44 -14.84
C GLU A 92 3.33 1.91 -15.67
N PRO A 93 3.49 0.58 -15.80
CA PRO A 93 4.46 0.06 -16.74
C PRO A 93 4.11 0.63 -18.10
N GLN A 94 5.06 1.31 -18.76
CA GLN A 94 4.95 1.55 -20.19
C GLN A 94 4.65 0.17 -20.80
N MET A 95 3.50 0.00 -21.44
CA MET A 95 3.22 -1.22 -22.19
C MET A 95 4.36 -1.36 -23.20
N THR A 96 5.33 -2.23 -22.92
CA THR A 96 6.28 -2.68 -23.92
C THR A 96 5.42 -3.44 -24.92
N LEU A 97 5.02 -2.77 -25.99
CA LEU A 97 4.54 -3.43 -27.20
C LEU A 97 5.66 -4.40 -27.58
N ALA A 98 5.43 -5.69 -27.34
CA ALA A 98 6.28 -6.72 -27.87
C ALA A 98 6.38 -6.46 -29.38
N GLN A 99 7.59 -6.16 -29.84
CA GLN A 99 7.87 -6.05 -31.25
C GLN A 99 7.65 -7.45 -31.86
N TRP A 100 6.87 -7.45 -32.93
CA TRP A 100 6.42 -8.55 -33.78
C TRP A 100 7.37 -9.73 -33.90
#